data_AF-A0A7C6U635-F1
#
_entry.id   AF-A0A7C6U635-F1
#
_cell.length_a   1.000
_cell.length_b   1.000
_cell.length_c   1.000
_cell.angle_alpha   90.00
_cell.angle_beta   90.00
_cell.angle_gamma   90.00
#
_symmetry.space_group_name_H-M   'P 1'
#
loop_
_entity.id
_entity.type
_entity.pdbx_description
1 polymer ?
#
loop_
_entity_poly.entity_id
_entity_poly.type
_entity_poly.pdbx_seq_one_letter_code
_entity_poly.pdbx_strand_id
1 'polypeptide(L)'
;MHYDLLIVSPYNPENIFTGIKHLWLPSGRLTGPKIINSKYEFDYLIFSALETLGDEEVLIDQGIIVTNFYFQTSNEELFCIGPLSGSELEIKKQFLKIKEFLTGPI
;
A
#
# COMPACT_ATOMS: atom_id res chain seq x y z
N MET A 1 -3.02 13.57 -13.51
CA MET A 1 -3.38 12.13 -13.50
C MET A 1 -2.31 11.45 -12.68
N HIS A 2 -2.60 11.24 -11.40
CA HIS A 2 -1.67 10.71 -10.40
C HIS A 2 -2.46 9.70 -9.59
N TYR A 3 -2.10 8.43 -9.68
CA TYR A 3 -2.53 7.45 -8.69
C TYR A 3 -1.43 6.41 -8.61
N ASP A 4 -0.53 6.63 -7.67
CA ASP A 4 0.47 5.65 -7.29
C ASP A 4 0.12 5.20 -5.88
N LEU A 5 -0.24 3.93 -5.77
CA LEU A 5 -0.65 3.36 -4.50
C LEU A 5 0.11 2.10 -4.21
N LEU A 6 0.65 2.04 -3.02
CA LEU A 6 1.44 0.93 -2.56
C LEU A 6 0.90 0.48 -1.21
N ILE A 7 0.51 -0.78 -1.10
CA ILE A 7 -0.17 -1.32 0.07
C ILE A 7 0.68 -2.43 0.69
N VAL A 8 1.07 -2.22 1.94
CA VAL A 8 1.77 -3.22 2.74
C VAL A 8 0.74 -4.08 3.51
N SER A 9 0.58 -5.36 3.19
CA SER A 9 -0.34 -6.30 3.86
C SER A 9 0.09 -7.76 3.71
N PRO A 10 0.11 -8.57 4.78
CA PRO A 10 0.38 -10.00 4.70
C PRO A 10 -0.81 -10.85 4.18
N TYR A 11 -1.86 -10.23 3.65
CA TYR A 11 -3.09 -10.91 3.24
C TYR A 11 -3.27 -10.91 1.72
N ASN A 12 -3.84 -12.00 1.18
CA ASN A 12 -4.22 -12.09 -0.22
C ASN A 12 -5.31 -11.03 -0.52
N PRO A 13 -5.04 -10.06 -1.41
CA PRO A 13 -5.98 -9.00 -1.74
C PRO A 13 -7.09 -9.43 -2.73
N GLU A 14 -7.07 -10.68 -3.21
CA GLU A 14 -8.09 -11.21 -4.12
C GLU A 14 -9.48 -11.02 -3.47
N ASN A 15 -10.37 -10.35 -4.22
CA ASN A 15 -11.72 -9.87 -3.86
C ASN A 15 -11.84 -8.43 -3.32
N ILE A 16 -10.75 -7.72 -3.03
CA ILE A 16 -10.81 -6.37 -2.44
C ILE A 16 -10.68 -5.26 -3.49
N PHE A 17 -9.87 -5.47 -4.53
CA PHE A 17 -9.59 -4.51 -5.60
C PHE A 17 -10.37 -4.75 -6.89
N THR A 18 -11.55 -5.38 -6.80
CA THR A 18 -12.40 -5.56 -7.98
C THR A 18 -12.72 -4.20 -8.61
N GLY A 19 -12.26 -3.98 -9.86
CA GLY A 19 -12.40 -2.71 -10.58
C GLY A 19 -11.17 -1.78 -10.51
N ILE A 20 -10.08 -2.17 -9.84
CA ILE A 20 -8.82 -1.42 -9.77
C ILE A 20 -7.69 -2.29 -10.36
N LYS A 21 -6.92 -1.76 -11.32
CA LYS A 21 -5.78 -2.46 -11.93
C LYS A 21 -4.63 -2.57 -10.93
N HIS A 22 -4.46 -3.71 -10.28
CA HIS A 22 -3.44 -3.91 -9.25
C HIS A 22 -2.50 -5.06 -9.61
N LEU A 23 -1.26 -4.96 -9.14
CA LEU A 23 -0.28 -6.03 -9.15
C LEU A 23 -0.07 -6.50 -7.70
N TRP A 24 -0.31 -7.79 -7.44
CA TRP A 24 0.05 -8.40 -6.16
C TRP A 24 1.44 -9.00 -6.27
N LEU A 25 2.36 -8.51 -5.44
CA LEU A 25 3.74 -8.96 -5.38
C LEU A 25 4.02 -9.56 -3.99
N PRO A 26 3.77 -10.87 -3.80
CA PRO A 26 4.01 -11.52 -2.51
C PRO A 26 5.50 -11.57 -2.13
N SER A 27 6.40 -11.43 -3.10
CA SER A 27 7.85 -11.34 -2.89
C SER A 27 8.53 -10.51 -3.98
N GLY A 28 9.46 -9.64 -3.58
CA GLY A 28 10.25 -8.79 -4.46
C GLY A 28 10.63 -7.47 -3.79
N ARG A 29 11.47 -6.66 -4.44
CA ARG A 29 11.96 -5.38 -3.92
C ARG A 29 11.76 -4.28 -4.96
N LEU A 30 11.29 -3.12 -4.52
CA LEU A 30 11.30 -1.91 -5.35
C LEU A 30 12.73 -1.46 -5.60
N THR A 31 13.04 -1.18 -6.86
CA THR A 31 14.34 -0.68 -7.35
C THR A 31 14.31 0.83 -7.63
N GLY A 32 13.18 1.47 -7.32
CA GLY A 32 12.88 2.88 -7.49
C GLY A 32 11.37 3.11 -7.27
N PRO A 33 10.90 4.37 -7.34
CA PRO A 33 9.49 4.68 -7.14
C PRO A 33 8.67 3.93 -8.19
N LYS A 34 7.81 3.02 -7.75
CA LYS A 34 6.90 2.25 -8.63
C LYS A 34 7.60 1.30 -9.62
N ILE A 35 8.86 0.89 -9.38
CA ILE A 35 9.58 -0.03 -10.27
C ILE A 35 10.02 -1.28 -9.52
N ILE A 36 9.33 -2.40 -9.76
CA ILE A 36 9.71 -3.73 -9.24
C ILE A 36 10.76 -4.39 -10.15
N ASN A 37 10.66 -4.11 -11.46
CA ASN A 37 11.62 -4.49 -12.51
C ASN A 37 11.27 -3.66 -13.76
N SER A 38 12.23 -3.36 -14.62
CA SER A 38 12.13 -2.48 -15.82
C SER A 38 11.06 -2.85 -16.89
N LYS A 39 10.15 -3.78 -16.61
CA LYS A 39 9.19 -4.37 -17.57
C LYS A 39 7.73 -4.33 -17.15
N TYR A 40 7.40 -3.86 -15.95
CA TYR A 40 6.03 -3.86 -15.45
C TYR A 40 5.63 -2.47 -14.95
N GLU A 41 4.62 -1.89 -15.60
CA GLU A 41 3.90 -0.70 -15.13
C GLU A 41 2.63 -1.17 -14.40
N PHE A 42 2.33 -0.56 -13.25
CA PHE A 42 1.14 -0.84 -12.45
C PHE A 42 0.60 0.47 -11.88
N ASP A 43 -0.72 0.57 -11.75
CA ASP A 43 -1.35 1.70 -11.07
C ASP A 43 -1.32 1.49 -9.53
N TYR A 44 -1.32 0.23 -9.08
CA TYR A 44 -1.39 -0.16 -7.67
C TYR A 44 -0.51 -1.38 -7.38
N LEU A 45 0.37 -1.32 -6.38
CA LEU A 45 1.18 -2.43 -5.92
C LEU A 45 0.75 -2.86 -4.51
N ILE A 46 0.58 -4.15 -4.30
CA ILE A 46 0.29 -4.73 -2.99
C ILE A 46 1.37 -5.73 -2.65
N PHE A 47 2.04 -5.58 -1.50
CA PHE A 47 3.05 -6.51 -1.02
C PHE A 47 2.95 -6.71 0.48
N SER A 48 3.59 -7.76 0.99
CA SER A 48 3.48 -8.16 2.39
C SER A 48 4.73 -7.90 3.22
N ALA A 49 5.87 -7.69 2.58
CA ALA A 49 7.17 -7.55 3.22
C ALA A 49 7.63 -6.09 3.24
N LEU A 50 8.05 -5.57 4.40
CA LEU A 50 8.68 -4.24 4.50
C LEU A 50 9.92 -4.13 3.59
N GLU A 51 10.62 -5.24 3.38
CA GLU A 51 11.74 -5.38 2.46
C GLU A 51 11.41 -4.92 1.03
N THR A 52 10.12 -5.02 0.65
CA THR A 52 9.65 -4.63 -0.67
C THR A 52 9.65 -3.12 -0.86
N LEU A 53 9.58 -2.33 0.22
CA LEU A 53 9.75 -0.86 0.17
C LEU A 53 11.10 -0.48 -0.45
N GLY A 54 12.12 -1.34 -0.33
CA GLY A 54 13.44 -1.07 -0.88
C GLY A 54 14.06 0.16 -0.25
N ASP A 55 14.22 1.21 -1.04
CA ASP A 55 14.83 2.49 -0.62
C ASP A 55 13.78 3.57 -0.28
N GLU A 56 12.48 3.23 -0.31
CA GLU A 56 11.39 4.14 0.08
C GLU A 56 11.41 4.39 1.59
N GLU A 57 11.40 5.67 1.98
CA GLU A 57 11.41 6.08 3.38
C GLU A 57 9.98 6.26 3.92
N VAL A 58 9.66 5.53 5.00
CA VAL A 58 8.42 5.70 5.78
C VAL A 58 8.74 5.87 7.26
N LEU A 59 7.93 6.66 7.96
CA LEU A 59 8.04 6.79 9.41
C LEU A 59 7.61 5.49 10.09
N ILE A 60 8.49 4.96 10.94
CA ILE A 60 8.26 3.75 11.73
C ILE A 60 8.40 4.10 13.21
N ASP A 61 7.41 3.72 14.00
CA ASP A 61 7.44 3.81 15.47
C ASP A 61 7.22 2.41 16.07
N GLN A 62 8.16 1.94 16.88
CA GLN A 62 8.11 0.60 17.51
C GLN A 62 7.85 -0.58 16.55
N GLY A 63 8.33 -0.48 15.31
CA GLY A 63 8.13 -1.50 14.27
C GLY A 63 6.79 -1.42 13.54
N ILE A 64 5.99 -0.39 13.83
CA ILE A 64 4.73 -0.08 13.17
C ILE A 64 4.95 1.12 12.24
N ILE A 65 4.46 1.03 11.00
CA ILE A 65 4.44 2.17 10.08
C ILE A 65 3.39 3.17 10.59
N VAL A 66 3.82 4.41 10.80
CA VAL A 66 2.94 5.49 11.21
C VAL A 66 2.06 5.89 10.04
N THR A 67 0.74 5.83 10.22
CA THR A 67 -0.24 6.20 9.20
C THR A 67 -1.27 7.20 9.70
N ASN A 68 -1.86 7.98 8.79
CA ASN A 68 -3.01 8.83 9.09
C ASN A 68 -4.34 8.04 9.14
N PHE A 69 -5.46 8.75 9.29
CA PHE A 69 -6.82 8.16 9.35
C PHE A 69 -7.22 7.33 8.12
N TYR A 70 -6.59 7.59 6.98
CA TYR A 70 -6.80 6.93 5.70
C TYR A 70 -5.74 5.88 5.40
N PHE A 71 -4.89 5.52 6.38
CA PHE A 71 -3.79 4.57 6.22
C PHE A 71 -2.64 5.03 5.32
N GLN A 72 -2.60 6.31 4.97
CA GLN A 72 -1.49 6.91 4.22
C GLN A 72 -0.29 7.09 5.16
N THR A 73 0.90 6.74 4.68
CA THR A 73 2.14 6.88 5.45
C THR A 73 2.68 8.32 5.38
N SER A 74 3.90 8.56 5.87
CA SER A 74 4.63 9.83 5.65
C SER A 74 4.98 10.08 4.18
N ASN A 75 5.06 9.04 3.36
CA ASN A 75 5.09 9.18 1.91
C ASN A 75 3.64 9.18 1.40
N GLU A 76 3.23 10.28 0.77
CA GLU A 76 1.86 10.52 0.31
C GLU A 76 1.41 9.51 -0.76
N GLU A 77 2.34 8.81 -1.42
CA GLU A 77 2.06 7.78 -2.42
C GLU A 77 1.92 6.37 -1.80
N LEU A 78 2.23 6.21 -0.50
CA LEU A 78 2.24 4.91 0.16
C LEU A 78 1.14 4.80 1.22
N PHE A 79 0.53 3.61 1.26
CA PHE A 79 -0.48 3.25 2.24
C PHE A 79 -0.05 1.97 2.97
N CYS A 80 -0.26 1.91 4.27
CA CYS A 80 0.07 0.73 5.06
C CYS A 80 -1.17 0.21 5.77
N ILE A 81 -1.45 -1.08 5.62
CA ILE A 81 -2.61 -1.71 6.27
C ILE A 81 -2.20 -2.98 7.01
N GLY A 82 -3.17 -3.56 7.71
CA GLY A 82 -2.95 -4.81 8.44
C GLY A 82 -2.01 -4.61 9.63
N PRO A 83 -1.32 -5.68 10.08
CA PRO A 83 -0.55 -5.64 11.32
C PRO A 83 0.55 -4.56 11.35
N LEU A 84 1.09 -4.21 10.18
CA LEU A 84 2.17 -3.24 10.05
C LEU A 84 1.73 -1.79 10.24
N SER A 85 0.43 -1.47 10.13
CA SER A 85 -0.11 -0.14 10.48
C SER A 85 -0.51 -0.02 11.94
N GLY A 86 -0.40 -1.11 12.73
CA GLY A 86 -0.81 -1.14 14.14
C GLY A 86 -2.31 -0.97 14.35
N SER A 87 -3.11 -0.99 13.29
CA SER A 87 -4.55 -0.76 13.39
C SER A 87 -5.30 -2.03 13.76
N GLU A 88 -6.20 -1.90 14.74
CA GLU A 88 -7.14 -2.95 15.14
C GLU A 88 -8.34 -3.09 14.17
N LEU A 89 -8.45 -2.22 13.16
CA LEU A 89 -9.52 -2.29 12.19
C LEU A 89 -9.39 -3.54 11.32
N GLU A 90 -10.51 -4.18 11.00
CA GLU A 90 -10.53 -5.24 10.00
C GLU A 90 -9.95 -4.73 8.67
N ILE A 91 -9.10 -5.54 8.06
CA ILE A 91 -8.38 -5.19 6.82
C ILE A 91 -9.33 -4.68 5.72
N LYS A 92 -10.49 -5.32 5.56
CA LYS A 92 -11.52 -4.88 4.59
C LYS A 92 -11.98 -3.43 4.84
N LYS A 93 -12.10 -2.99 6.10
CA LYS A 93 -12.45 -1.62 6.46
C LYS A 93 -11.29 -0.66 6.21
N GLN A 94 -10.05 -1.10 6.45
CA GLN A 94 -8.85 -0.31 6.11
C GLN A 94 -8.81 -0.01 4.62
N PHE A 95 -9.07 -1.03 3.79
CA PHE A 95 -9.19 -0.87 2.34
C PHE A 95 -10.33 0.05 1.90
N LEU A 96 -11.51 -0.06 2.51
CA LEU A 96 -12.62 0.84 2.17
C LEU A 96 -12.25 2.31 2.43
N LYS A 97 -11.54 2.61 3.52
CA LYS A 97 -11.05 3.95 3.82
C LYS A 97 -10.05 4.47 2.79
N ILE A 98 -9.13 3.61 2.34
CA ILE A 98 -8.19 3.96 1.26
C ILE A 98 -8.98 4.23 -0.03
N LYS A 99 -9.94 3.37 -0.37
CA LYS A 99 -10.79 3.54 -1.56
C LYS A 99 -11.59 4.85 -1.49
N GLU A 100 -12.18 5.17 -0.35
CA GLU A 100 -12.88 6.44 -0.11
C GLU A 100 -11.96 7.64 -0.31
N PHE A 101 -10.72 7.57 0.18
CA PHE A 101 -9.72 8.61 -0.05
C PHE A 101 -9.40 8.81 -1.53
N LEU A 102 -9.22 7.72 -2.28
CA LEU A 102 -8.85 7.76 -3.70
C LEU A 102 -9.99 8.13 -4.64
N THR A 103 -11.24 7.86 -4.23
CA THR A 103 -12.44 8.07 -5.06
C THR A 103 -13.34 9.18 -4.55
N GLY A 104 -13.02 9.78 -3.40
CA GLY A 104 -13.77 10.88 -2.79
C GLY A 104 -13.75 12.13 -3.67
N PRO A 105 -14.77 13.01 -3.53
CA PRO A 105 -14.83 14.24 -4.30
C PRO A 105 -13.66 15.17 -3.93
N ILE A 106 -12.94 15.62 -4.95
CA ILE A 106 -11.97 16.73 -4.90
C ILE A 106 -12.71 18.03 -4.59
#